data_AF-A0A7G8EVU0-F1
#
_entry.id   AF-A0A7G8EVU0-F1
#
_cell.length_a   1.000
_cell.length_b   1.000
_cell.length_c   1.000
_cell.angle_alpha   90.00
_cell.angle_beta   90.00
_cell.angle_gamma   90.00
#
_symmetry.space_group_name_H-M   'P 1'
#
loop_
_entity.id
_entity.type
_entity.pdbx_description
1 polymer ?
#
loop_
_entity_poly.entity_id
_entity_poly.type
_entity_poly.pdbx_seq_one_letter_code
_entity_poly.pdbx_strand_id
1 'polypeptide(L)' 'MEAPPITTVQARAKAVLLEFLKFRVLAAEDGFFVNNDRQQRREWLSVMHPQSLVLTDEQLDQVWIQAHALYGSH' A
#
# COMPACT_ATOMS: atom_id res chain seq x y z
N MET A 1 8.01 -15.60 -26.98
CA MET A 1 6.95 -16.02 -26.04
C MET A 1 6.85 -14.91 -25.01
N GLU A 2 5.96 -13.95 -25.24
CA GLU A 2 5.85 -12.72 -24.45
C GLU A 2 5.17 -13.05 -23.12
N ALA A 3 5.81 -12.73 -21.99
CA ALA A 3 5.19 -12.84 -20.68
C ALA A 3 4.01 -11.84 -20.60
N PRO A 4 2.75 -12.27 -20.36
CA PRO A 4 1.63 -11.36 -20.20
C PRO A 4 1.71 -10.61 -18.85
N PRO A 5 0.89 -9.55 -18.62
CA PRO A 5 1.30 -8.26 -18.08
C PRO A 5 1.25 -8.20 -16.54
N ILE A 6 1.90 -9.14 -15.86
CA ILE A 6 1.93 -9.17 -14.38
C ILE A 6 2.59 -7.88 -13.83
N THR A 7 3.51 -7.26 -14.58
CA THR A 7 4.05 -5.92 -14.27
C THR A 7 2.98 -4.83 -14.30
N THR A 8 2.08 -4.83 -15.28
CA THR A 8 1.03 -3.79 -15.40
C THR A 8 -0.05 -3.93 -14.33
N VAL A 9 -0.46 -5.16 -14.02
CA VAL A 9 -1.44 -5.42 -12.94
C VAL A 9 -0.88 -4.99 -11.59
N GLN A 10 0.38 -5.32 -11.30
CA GLN A 10 1.05 -4.90 -10.07
C GLN A 10 1.26 -3.37 -10.04
N ALA A 11 1.66 -2.75 -11.14
CA ALA A 11 1.83 -1.29 -11.20
C ALA A 11 0.51 -0.55 -10.92
N ARG A 12 -0.61 -1.05 -11.48
CA ARG A 12 -1.94 -0.52 -11.18
C ARG A 12 -2.32 -0.74 -9.72
N ALA A 13 -2.09 -1.94 -9.17
CA ALA A 13 -2.37 -2.24 -7.77
C ALA A 13 -1.56 -1.33 -6.81
N LYS A 14 -0.30 -1.03 -7.13
CA LYS A 14 0.52 -0.05 -6.39
C LYS A 14 -0.09 1.35 -6.45
N ALA A 15 -0.47 1.83 -7.63
CA ALA A 15 -1.07 3.16 -7.80
C ALA A 15 -2.39 3.29 -7.03
N VAL A 16 -3.30 2.32 -7.19
CA VAL A 16 -4.58 2.30 -6.48
C VAL A 16 -4.40 2.21 -4.97
N LEU A 17 -3.42 1.42 -4.50
CA LEU A 17 -3.09 1.35 -3.08
C LEU A 17 -2.55 2.70 -2.56
N LEU A 18 -1.71 3.41 -3.32
CA LEU A 18 -1.23 4.75 -2.94
C LEU A 18 -2.39 5.75 -2.83
N GLU A 19 -3.31 5.75 -3.80
CA GLU A 19 -4.50 6.61 -3.77
C GLU A 19 -5.39 6.31 -2.56
N PHE A 20 -5.59 5.03 -2.25
CA PHE A 20 -6.32 4.62 -1.06
C PHE A 20 -5.62 5.10 0.23
N LEU A 21 -4.30 4.91 0.32
CA LEU A 21 -3.50 5.32 1.48
C LEU A 21 -3.50 6.84 1.66
N LYS A 22 -3.54 7.63 0.59
CA LYS A 22 -3.66 9.10 0.67
C LYS A 22 -4.79 9.53 1.61
N PHE A 23 -6.00 9.03 1.37
CA PHE A 23 -7.16 9.40 2.18
C PHE A 23 -7.07 8.87 3.61
N ARG A 24 -6.49 7.68 3.78
CA ARG A 24 -6.31 7.07 5.11
C ARG A 24 -5.29 7.81 5.97
N VAL A 25 -4.16 8.20 5.38
CA VAL A 25 -3.12 8.99 6.06
C VAL A 25 -3.65 10.35 6.44
N LEU A 26 -4.29 11.07 5.51
CA LEU A 26 -4.87 12.39 5.79
C LEU A 26 -5.95 12.35 6.87
N ALA A 27 -6.66 11.23 7.03
CA ALA A 27 -7.70 11.07 8.04
C ALA A 27 -7.20 10.58 9.40
N ALA A 28 -6.01 9.98 9.47
CA ALA A 28 -5.47 9.36 10.68
C ALA A 28 -4.36 10.19 11.35
N GLU A 29 -4.13 11.42 10.86
CA GLU A 29 -3.18 12.40 11.39
C GLU A 29 -1.79 11.76 11.62
N ASP A 30 -1.06 12.14 12.67
CA ASP A 30 0.29 11.62 12.95
C ASP A 30 0.34 10.12 13.32
N GLY A 31 -0.81 9.49 13.56
CA GLY A 31 -0.90 8.12 14.08
C GLY A 31 -0.86 7.02 13.01
N PHE A 32 -1.08 7.35 11.73
CA PHE A 32 -1.33 6.32 10.71
C PHE A 32 -0.18 5.32 10.52
N PHE A 33 1.06 5.82 10.61
CA PHE A 33 2.26 5.02 10.41
C PHE A 33 2.85 4.48 11.72
N VAL A 34 2.26 4.81 12.87
CA VAL A 34 2.72 4.33 14.18
C VAL A 34 2.35 2.86 14.35
N ASN A 35 3.32 2.04 14.78
CA ASN A 35 3.15 0.61 15.05
C ASN A 35 2.90 -0.26 13.79
N ASN A 36 3.79 -0.15 12.81
CA ASN A 36 3.60 -0.72 11.49
C ASN A 36 4.27 -2.09 11.27
N ASP A 37 3.74 -3.11 11.94
CA ASP A 37 4.16 -4.49 11.67
C ASP A 37 3.65 -4.98 10.30
N ARG A 38 4.47 -5.76 9.59
CA ARG A 38 4.13 -6.25 8.24
C ARG A 38 2.90 -7.15 8.23
N GLN A 39 2.74 -8.00 9.26
CA GLN A 39 1.60 -8.89 9.36
C GLN A 39 0.32 -8.09 9.64
N GLN A 40 0.35 -7.16 10.61
CA GLN A 40 -0.79 -6.30 10.91
C GLN A 40 -1.21 -5.46 9.69
N ARG A 41 -0.25 -4.94 8.93
CA ARG A 41 -0.52 -4.22 7.68
C ARG A 41 -1.27 -5.10 6.67
N ARG A 42 -0.82 -6.34 6.48
CA ARG A 42 -1.43 -7.28 5.54
C ARG A 42 -2.83 -7.70 5.97
N GLU A 43 -3.03 -7.97 7.26
CA GLU A 43 -4.34 -8.28 7.85
C GLU A 43 -5.31 -7.10 7.67
N TRP A 44 -4.86 -5.88 7.96
CA TRP A 44 -5.64 -4.67 7.75
C TRP A 44 -6.00 -4.45 6.27
N LEU A 45 -5.06 -4.64 5.35
CA LEU A 45 -5.30 -4.57 3.91
C LEU A 45 -6.28 -5.65 3.43
N SER A 46 -6.26 -6.84 4.03
CA SER A 46 -7.21 -7.90 3.70
C SER A 46 -8.66 -7.51 3.98
N VAL A 47 -8.90 -6.64 4.97
CA VAL A 47 -10.24 -6.16 5.34
C VAL A 47 -10.60 -4.91 4.53
N MET A 48 -9.67 -3.95 4.46
CA MET A 48 -9.96 -2.63 3.90
C MET A 48 -9.80 -2.55 2.38
N HIS A 49 -8.86 -3.30 1.81
CA HIS A 49 -8.47 -3.20 0.41
C HIS A 49 -7.87 -4.53 -0.12
N PRO A 50 -8.67 -5.61 -0.17
CA PRO A 50 -8.19 -6.96 -0.48
C PRO A 50 -7.52 -7.07 -1.86
N GLN A 51 -7.90 -6.20 -2.80
CA GLN A 51 -7.28 -6.11 -4.13
C GLN A 51 -5.78 -5.76 -4.10
N SER A 52 -5.26 -5.19 -3.01
CA SER A 52 -3.82 -4.97 -2.84
C SER A 52 -3.03 -6.22 -2.47
N LEU A 53 -3.69 -7.31 -2.05
CA LEU A 53 -3.02 -8.56 -1.69
C LEU A 53 -2.43 -9.31 -2.89
N VAL A 54 -2.68 -8.83 -4.12
CA VAL A 54 -1.95 -9.25 -5.32
C VAL A 54 -0.47 -8.85 -5.28
N LEU A 55 -0.12 -7.84 -4.47
CA LEU A 55 1.24 -7.39 -4.26
C LEU A 55 1.97 -8.30 -3.28
N THR A 56 3.26 -8.52 -3.53
CA THR A 56 4.13 -9.21 -2.57
C THR A 56 4.37 -8.34 -1.34
N ASP A 57 4.81 -8.93 -0.23
CA ASP A 57 5.10 -8.16 0.98
C ASP A 57 6.17 -7.08 0.74
N GLU A 58 7.17 -7.36 -0.11
CA GLU A 58 8.17 -6.37 -0.51
C GLU A 58 7.57 -5.20 -1.30
N GLN A 59 6.60 -5.47 -2.17
CA GLN A 59 5.91 -4.42 -2.91
C GLN A 59 4.97 -3.60 -2.04
N LEU A 60 4.29 -4.25 -1.09
CA LEU A 60 3.51 -3.56 -0.07
C LEU A 60 4.40 -2.68 0.80
N ASP A 61 5.61 -3.14 1.13
CA ASP A 61 6.64 -2.36 1.84
C ASP A 61 7.05 -1.11 1.06
N GLN A 62 7.38 -1.27 -0.22
CA GLN A 62 7.70 -0.12 -1.09
C GLN A 62 6.56 0.89 -1.18
N VAL A 63 5.30 0.42 -1.37
CA VAL A 63 4.14 1.32 -1.43
C VAL A 63 3.95 2.05 -0.11
N TRP A 64 4.19 1.39 1.01
CA TRP A 64 4.07 1.99 2.34
C TRP A 64 5.12 3.06 2.59
N ILE A 65 6.38 2.79 2.23
CA ILE A 65 7.47 3.78 2.30
C ILE A 65 7.14 4.98 1.41
N GLN A 66 6.65 4.75 0.19
CA GLN A 66 6.23 5.82 -0.71
C GLN A 66 5.06 6.64 -0.15
N ALA A 67 4.04 6.00 0.41
CA ALA A 67 2.92 6.69 1.04
C ALA A 67 3.38 7.53 2.24
N HIS A 68 4.32 7.03 3.04
CA HIS A 68 4.90 7.77 4.15
C HIS A 68 5.69 9.00 3.66
N ALA A 69 6.50 8.86 2.61
CA ALA A 69 7.24 10.00 2.04
C ALA A 69 6.33 11.04 1.36
N LEU A 70 5.22 10.61 0.76
CA LEU A 70 4.30 11.49 0.03
C LEU A 70 3.26 12.17 0.91
N TYR A 71 2.75 11.46 1.91
CA TYR A 71 1.60 11.88 2.72
C TYR A 71 1.90 11.94 4.22
N GLY A 72 3.03 11.40 4.68
CA GLY A 72 3.45 11.55 6.06
C GLY A 72 3.60 13.02 6.41
N SER A 73 3.11 13.39 7.59
CA SER A 73 3.29 14.73 8.15
C SER A 73 4.79 14.97 8.37
N HIS A 74 5.28 16.12 7.92
CA HIS A 74 6.67 16.58 8.06
C HIS A 74 6.71 17.74 9.05
#